data_AF-D3SLQ9-F1
#
_entry.id   AF-D3SLQ9-F1
#
_cell.length_a   1.000
_cell.length_b   1.000
_cell.length_c   1.000
_cell.angle_alpha   90.00
_cell.angle_beta   90.00
_cell.angle_gamma   90.00
#
_symmetry.space_group_name_H-M   'P 1'
#
loop_
_entity.id
_entity.type
_entity.pdbx_description
1 polymer ?
#
loop_
_entity_poly.entity_id
_entity_poly.type
_entity_poly.pdbx_seq_one_letter_code
_entity_poly.pdbx_strand_id
1 'polypeptide(L)'
;MLKERRLILLVVRLLILSYFTVIALQKNIHTKAALLVIGSLYLSGILYSHLRFWKTGVLGRYMDLIFLIPMIYLSKEPISVVSLLLPMVHYVNRYVGVSLLALWSAAVMAVILSGVKGLEILPLLLGAFLSAYAPDLVESIRKERSYFVRLRKGFAHLTKELSSLDEERRRRKTLEDLFELFTKSDGVGDYIRSVKETFSLKGIRVVRGRTPSVEVDTANLSFSVPVGDQHTVIFYMNHPAQLRDRWLLENLERAARLLNLYIKDIHEGIVHLAV
;
A
#
# COMPACT_ATOMS: atom_id res chain seq x y z
N MET A 1 -16.05 -17.34 17.47
CA MET A 1 -14.86 -17.91 16.76
C MET A 1 -13.69 -18.36 17.65
N LEU A 2 -12.95 -17.48 18.36
CA LEU A 2 -11.74 -17.92 19.12
C LEU A 2 -12.03 -18.80 20.37
N LYS A 3 -13.21 -18.67 20.99
CA LYS A 3 -13.64 -19.54 22.11
C LYS A 3 -14.07 -20.92 21.60
N GLU A 4 -14.87 -20.98 20.53
CA GLU A 4 -15.31 -22.25 19.91
C GLU A 4 -14.13 -23.09 19.39
N ARG A 5 -13.15 -22.47 18.70
CA ARG A 5 -11.95 -23.18 18.21
C ARG A 5 -11.13 -23.82 19.34
N ARG A 6 -11.08 -23.19 20.51
CA ARG A 6 -10.38 -23.72 21.70
C ARG A 6 -11.13 -24.87 22.35
N LEU A 7 -12.46 -24.81 22.35
CA LEU A 7 -13.31 -25.89 22.85
C LEU A 7 -13.21 -27.12 21.94
N ILE A 8 -13.25 -26.92 20.62
CA ILE A 8 -13.01 -28.00 19.64
C ILE A 8 -11.64 -28.65 19.87
N LEU A 9 -10.58 -27.85 20.04
CA LEU A 9 -9.24 -28.38 20.32
C LEU A 9 -9.19 -29.18 21.63
N LEU A 10 -9.83 -28.69 22.69
CA LEU A 10 -9.94 -29.40 23.96
C LEU A 10 -10.61 -30.77 23.78
N VAL A 11 -11.75 -30.80 23.06
CA VAL A 11 -12.49 -32.04 22.79
C VAL A 11 -11.62 -33.03 22.03
N VAL A 12 -10.93 -32.60 20.96
CA VAL A 12 -10.06 -33.51 20.20
C VAL A 12 -8.89 -34.02 21.05
N ARG A 13 -8.30 -33.19 21.91
CA ARG A 13 -7.25 -33.61 22.84
C ARG A 13 -7.75 -34.64 23.87
N LEU A 14 -8.97 -34.47 24.36
CA LEU A 14 -9.61 -35.44 25.26
C LEU A 14 -9.88 -36.77 24.55
N LEU A 15 -10.30 -36.74 23.28
CA LEU A 15 -10.47 -37.95 22.48
C LEU A 15 -9.14 -38.69 22.28
N ILE A 16 -8.05 -37.97 21.97
CA ILE A 16 -6.71 -38.57 21.87
C ILE A 16 -6.28 -39.19 23.21
N LEU A 17 -6.52 -38.50 24.31
CA LEU A 17 -6.22 -39.03 25.64
C LEU A 17 -7.02 -40.31 25.91
N SER A 18 -8.33 -40.31 25.62
CA SER A 18 -9.16 -41.51 25.79
C SER A 18 -8.65 -42.68 24.95
N TYR A 19 -8.21 -42.44 23.72
CA TYR A 19 -7.60 -43.45 22.87
C TYR A 19 -6.37 -44.09 23.53
N PHE A 20 -5.45 -43.30 24.09
CA PHE A 20 -4.29 -43.84 24.79
C PHE A 20 -4.64 -44.56 26.10
N THR A 21 -5.70 -44.13 26.81
CA THR A 21 -6.16 -44.86 28.00
C THR A 21 -6.70 -46.24 27.65
N VAL A 22 -7.42 -46.38 26.54
CA VAL A 22 -7.91 -47.69 26.05
C VAL A 22 -6.73 -48.59 25.67
N ILE A 23 -5.73 -48.05 24.97
CA ILE A 23 -4.51 -48.81 24.63
C ILE A 23 -3.78 -49.25 25.89
N ALA A 24 -3.64 -48.37 26.88
CA ALA A 24 -2.92 -48.69 28.12
C ALA A 24 -3.53 -49.88 28.88
N LEU A 25 -4.86 -50.10 28.78
CA LEU A 25 -5.52 -51.25 29.41
C LEU A 25 -5.03 -52.60 28.90
N GLN A 26 -4.58 -52.66 27.64
CA GLN A 26 -4.13 -53.88 26.97
C GLN A 26 -2.63 -54.16 27.12
N LYS A 27 -1.89 -53.27 27.80
CA LYS A 27 -0.43 -53.37 27.91
C LYS A 27 -0.01 -53.86 29.30
N ASN A 28 1.25 -54.30 29.40
CA ASN A 28 1.88 -54.75 30.65
C ASN A 28 1.77 -53.70 31.76
N ILE A 29 1.81 -54.14 33.02
CA ILE A 29 1.52 -53.28 34.17
C ILE A 29 2.45 -52.05 34.25
N HIS A 30 3.72 -52.19 33.89
CA HIS A 30 4.70 -51.10 33.88
C HIS A 30 4.43 -50.07 32.77
N THR A 31 4.14 -50.52 31.55
CA THR A 31 3.83 -49.63 30.42
C THR A 31 2.46 -48.97 30.57
N LYS A 32 1.49 -49.69 31.14
CA LYS A 32 0.18 -49.17 31.55
C LYS A 32 0.32 -48.04 32.56
N ALA A 33 1.09 -48.25 33.63
CA ALA A 33 1.33 -47.22 34.64
C ALA A 33 2.01 -45.99 34.05
N ALA A 34 3.04 -46.16 33.22
CA ALA A 34 3.73 -45.07 32.56
C ALA A 34 2.81 -44.26 31.64
N LEU A 35 1.99 -44.91 30.81
CA LEU A 35 1.04 -44.25 29.91
C LEU A 35 -0.03 -43.46 30.68
N LEU A 36 -0.54 -44.00 31.78
CA LEU A 36 -1.54 -43.32 32.61
C LEU A 36 -0.94 -42.12 33.34
N VAL A 37 0.28 -42.23 33.86
CA VAL A 37 0.97 -41.10 34.52
C VAL A 37 1.23 -39.98 33.51
N ILE A 38 1.83 -40.28 32.35
CA ILE A 38 2.09 -39.28 31.30
C ILE A 38 0.77 -38.68 30.78
N GLY A 39 -0.26 -39.51 30.58
CA GLY A 39 -1.58 -39.07 30.17
C GLY A 39 -2.26 -38.15 31.19
N SER A 40 -2.11 -38.43 32.49
CA SER A 40 -2.64 -37.59 33.58
C SER A 40 -1.93 -36.22 33.61
N LEU A 41 -0.61 -36.19 33.45
CA LEU A 41 0.17 -34.94 33.33
C LEU A 41 -0.23 -34.15 32.09
N TYR A 42 -0.47 -34.84 30.97
CA TYR A 42 -0.96 -34.20 29.74
C TYR A 42 -2.34 -33.58 29.96
N LEU A 43 -3.28 -34.29 30.61
CA LEU A 43 -4.60 -33.76 30.95
C LEU A 43 -4.50 -32.52 31.86
N SER A 44 -3.69 -32.59 32.92
CA SER A 44 -3.46 -31.45 33.82
C SER A 44 -2.88 -30.26 33.06
N GLY A 45 -1.92 -30.50 32.16
CA GLY A 45 -1.36 -29.48 31.28
C GLY A 45 -2.43 -28.87 30.37
N ILE A 46 -3.25 -29.70 29.71
CA ILE A 46 -4.32 -29.25 28.82
C ILE A 46 -5.32 -28.37 29.57
N LEU A 47 -5.82 -28.82 30.72
CA LEU A 47 -6.76 -28.07 31.56
C LEU A 47 -6.16 -26.75 32.05
N TYR A 48 -4.91 -26.78 32.49
CA TYR A 48 -4.19 -25.57 32.90
C TYR A 48 -4.04 -24.58 31.75
N SER A 49 -3.69 -25.07 30.54
CA SER A 49 -3.56 -24.24 29.34
C SER A 49 -4.89 -23.65 28.88
N HIS A 50 -6.00 -24.37 29.09
CA HIS A 50 -7.34 -23.90 28.76
C HIS A 50 -7.82 -22.82 29.73
N LEU A 51 -7.58 -23.01 31.04
CA LEU A 51 -8.02 -22.10 32.10
C LEU A 51 -7.14 -20.85 32.25
N ARG A 52 -5.82 -20.96 32.05
CA ARG A 52 -4.85 -19.85 32.23
C ARG A 52 -4.02 -19.59 30.97
N PHE A 53 -4.72 -19.29 29.87
CA PHE A 53 -4.15 -19.09 28.53
C PHE A 53 -3.01 -18.06 28.45
N TRP A 54 -3.05 -16.97 29.24
CA TRP A 54 -2.06 -15.90 29.16
C TRP A 54 -0.71 -16.22 29.83
N LYS A 55 -0.65 -17.22 30.72
CA LYS A 55 0.56 -17.53 31.51
C LYS A 55 1.39 -18.72 30.98
N THR A 56 0.91 -19.46 29.99
CA THR A 56 1.55 -20.70 29.51
C THR A 56 2.61 -20.52 28.42
N GLY A 57 2.88 -19.29 27.99
CA GLY A 57 4.11 -18.90 27.27
C GLY A 57 4.53 -19.81 26.10
N VAL A 58 5.81 -20.19 26.06
CA VAL A 58 6.40 -21.07 25.05
C VAL A 58 6.06 -22.54 25.31
N LEU A 59 6.03 -22.96 26.59
CA LEU A 59 5.80 -24.35 26.99
C LEU A 59 4.45 -24.88 26.51
N GLY A 60 3.40 -24.05 26.60
CA GLY A 60 2.04 -24.38 26.13
C GLY A 60 1.94 -24.69 24.63
N ARG A 61 2.93 -24.28 23.82
CA ARG A 61 2.97 -24.53 22.38
C ARG A 61 3.55 -25.90 22.05
N TYR A 62 4.47 -26.40 22.88
CA TYR A 62 5.17 -27.66 22.67
C TYR A 62 4.60 -28.81 23.51
N MET A 63 3.66 -28.55 24.43
CA MET A 63 3.11 -29.58 25.31
C MET A 63 2.58 -30.79 24.54
N ASP A 64 1.84 -30.58 23.44
CA ASP A 64 1.32 -31.69 22.65
C ASP A 64 2.47 -32.57 22.11
N LEU A 65 3.61 -31.99 21.70
CA LEU A 65 4.78 -32.76 21.26
C LEU A 65 5.48 -33.46 22.42
N ILE A 66 5.71 -32.76 23.53
CA ILE A 66 6.42 -33.27 24.71
C ILE A 66 5.68 -34.48 25.29
N PHE A 67 4.35 -34.46 25.32
CA PHE A 67 3.56 -35.54 25.90
C PHE A 67 3.15 -36.61 24.89
N LEU A 68 2.79 -36.26 23.65
CA LEU A 68 2.33 -37.26 22.68
C LEU A 68 3.47 -38.15 22.18
N ILE A 69 4.68 -37.61 21.96
CA ILE A 69 5.80 -38.42 21.43
C ILE A 69 6.14 -39.61 22.36
N PRO A 70 6.35 -39.42 23.68
CA PRO A 70 6.53 -40.54 24.59
C PRO A 70 5.34 -41.50 24.65
N MET A 71 4.11 -40.98 24.61
CA MET A 71 2.90 -41.83 24.63
C MET A 71 2.80 -42.73 23.39
N ILE A 72 3.13 -42.19 22.21
CA ILE A 72 3.18 -42.95 20.95
C ILE A 72 4.26 -44.03 21.01
N TYR A 73 5.45 -43.67 21.51
CA TYR A 73 6.55 -44.62 21.65
C TYR A 73 6.20 -45.79 22.59
N LEU A 74 5.63 -45.48 23.76
CA LEU A 74 5.25 -46.47 24.76
C LEU A 74 4.04 -47.33 24.34
N SER A 75 3.14 -46.77 23.53
CA SER A 75 1.98 -47.48 22.96
C SER A 75 2.42 -48.66 22.08
N LYS A 76 3.51 -48.50 21.32
CA LYS A 76 3.98 -49.44 20.29
C LYS A 76 2.96 -49.74 19.17
N GLU A 77 1.86 -48.98 19.10
CA GLU A 77 0.86 -49.10 18.04
C GLU A 77 1.19 -48.15 16.88
N PRO A 78 1.29 -48.63 15.63
CA PRO A 78 1.67 -47.79 14.49
C PRO A 78 0.62 -46.70 14.19
N ILE A 79 -0.65 -46.97 14.49
CA ILE A 79 -1.76 -46.03 14.31
C ILE A 79 -1.64 -44.83 15.27
N SER A 80 -0.95 -44.98 16.41
CA SER A 80 -0.82 -43.89 17.38
C SER A 80 -0.10 -42.66 16.82
N VAL A 81 0.71 -42.81 15.77
CA VAL A 81 1.38 -41.69 15.07
C VAL A 81 0.38 -40.65 14.54
N VAL A 82 -0.83 -41.08 14.16
CA VAL A 82 -1.91 -40.22 13.67
C VAL A 82 -2.32 -39.16 14.70
N SER A 83 -2.09 -39.40 16.00
CA SER A 83 -2.36 -38.41 17.05
C SER A 83 -1.55 -37.10 16.90
N LEU A 84 -0.39 -37.14 16.20
CA LEU A 84 0.41 -35.96 15.88
C LEU A 84 -0.16 -35.12 14.73
N LEU A 85 -1.16 -35.61 13.99
CA LEU A 85 -1.89 -34.78 13.02
C LEU A 85 -2.55 -33.58 13.69
N LEU A 86 -3.01 -33.73 14.93
CA LEU A 86 -3.65 -32.65 15.66
C LEU A 86 -2.72 -31.43 15.83
N PRO A 87 -1.55 -31.54 16.49
CA PRO A 87 -0.64 -30.42 16.60
C PRO A 87 -0.13 -29.96 15.23
N MET A 88 0.06 -30.86 14.27
CA MET A 88 0.49 -30.51 12.91
C MET A 88 -0.51 -29.56 12.23
N VAL A 89 -1.77 -29.96 12.08
CA VAL A 89 -2.81 -29.15 11.41
C VAL A 89 -3.15 -27.91 12.22
N HIS A 90 -3.23 -28.02 13.56
CA HIS A 90 -3.67 -26.90 14.38
C HIS A 90 -2.65 -25.76 14.45
N TYR A 91 -1.35 -26.10 14.55
CA TYR A 91 -0.28 -25.12 14.72
C TYR A 91 0.30 -24.59 13.40
N VAL A 92 -0.06 -25.19 12.25
CA VAL A 92 0.48 -24.86 10.91
C VAL A 92 0.51 -23.34 10.66
N ASN A 93 -0.56 -22.61 11.01
CA ASN A 93 -0.67 -21.18 10.68
C ASN A 93 -0.15 -20.23 11.77
N ARG A 94 -0.06 -20.67 13.03
CA ARG A 94 0.36 -19.80 14.16
C ARG A 94 1.81 -20.01 14.55
N TYR A 95 2.28 -21.25 14.46
CA TYR A 95 3.61 -21.67 14.85
C TYR A 95 4.09 -22.73 13.85
N VAL A 96 4.43 -22.29 12.63
CA VAL A 96 4.90 -23.14 11.53
C VAL A 96 6.01 -24.09 12.01
N GLY A 97 6.97 -23.60 12.80
CA GLY A 97 8.04 -24.43 13.35
C GLY A 97 7.56 -25.58 14.25
N VAL A 98 6.55 -25.35 15.10
CA VAL A 98 5.97 -26.40 15.95
C VAL A 98 5.25 -27.44 15.09
N SER A 99 4.54 -26.98 14.06
CA SER A 99 3.85 -27.87 13.14
C SER A 99 4.81 -28.69 12.26
N LEU A 100 5.90 -28.08 11.80
CA LEU A 100 6.96 -28.77 11.05
C LEU A 100 7.66 -29.81 11.93
N LEU A 101 7.93 -29.48 13.20
CA LEU A 101 8.45 -30.44 14.18
C LEU A 101 7.44 -31.58 14.41
N ALA A 102 6.14 -31.29 14.47
CA ALA A 102 5.10 -32.31 14.58
C ALA A 102 5.10 -33.25 13.37
N LEU A 103 5.16 -32.71 12.15
CA LEU A 103 5.24 -33.46 10.89
C LEU A 103 6.45 -34.41 10.88
N TRP A 104 7.64 -33.88 11.16
CA TRP A 104 8.87 -34.69 11.16
C TRP A 104 8.90 -35.70 12.31
N SER A 105 8.41 -35.32 13.49
CA SER A 105 8.29 -36.27 14.61
C SER A 105 7.32 -37.41 14.27
N ALA A 106 6.23 -37.12 13.56
CA ALA A 106 5.30 -38.14 13.10
C ALA A 106 5.95 -39.07 12.06
N ALA A 107 6.70 -38.52 11.10
CA ALA A 107 7.44 -39.31 10.11
C ALA A 107 8.49 -40.22 10.77
N VAL A 108 9.27 -39.68 11.71
CA VAL A 108 10.28 -40.45 12.46
C VAL A 108 9.63 -41.54 13.30
N MET A 109 8.55 -41.23 14.01
CA MET A 109 7.82 -42.23 14.82
C MET A 109 7.17 -43.32 13.96
N ALA A 110 6.68 -42.98 12.77
CA ALA A 110 6.16 -43.97 11.82
C ALA A 110 7.24 -44.96 11.37
N VAL A 111 8.45 -44.46 11.08
CA VAL A 111 9.59 -45.31 10.70
C VAL A 111 10.06 -46.17 11.87
N ILE A 112 10.11 -45.62 13.09
CA ILE A 112 10.53 -46.37 14.29
C ILE A 112 9.55 -47.52 14.60
N LEU A 113 8.24 -47.29 14.48
CA LEU A 113 7.22 -48.27 14.86
C LEU A 113 6.89 -49.29 13.76
N SER A 114 6.90 -48.87 12.48
CA SER A 114 6.47 -49.69 11.34
C SER A 114 7.60 -50.05 10.37
N GLY A 115 8.83 -49.59 10.61
CA GLY A 115 9.94 -49.73 9.68
C GLY A 115 9.70 -48.96 8.37
N VAL A 116 10.20 -49.48 7.26
CA VAL A 116 10.08 -48.85 5.92
C VAL A 116 8.62 -48.66 5.49
N LYS A 117 7.71 -49.56 5.92
CA LYS A 117 6.26 -49.43 5.67
C LYS A 117 5.64 -48.19 6.31
N GLY A 118 6.27 -47.64 7.35
CA GLY A 118 5.84 -46.38 7.96
C GLY A 118 5.91 -45.17 7.01
N LEU A 119 6.74 -45.24 5.96
CA LEU A 119 6.84 -44.19 4.95
C LEU A 119 5.57 -44.05 4.10
N GLU A 120 4.72 -45.09 4.04
CA GLU A 120 3.45 -45.04 3.31
C GLU A 120 2.47 -44.00 3.90
N ILE A 121 2.65 -43.65 5.18
CA ILE A 121 1.83 -42.64 5.89
C ILE A 121 2.32 -41.21 5.56
N LEU A 122 3.53 -41.05 5.05
CA LEU A 122 4.16 -39.75 4.82
C LEU A 122 3.43 -38.88 3.79
N PRO A 123 2.96 -39.41 2.63
CA PRO A 123 2.11 -38.64 1.71
C PRO A 123 0.84 -38.10 2.37
N LEU A 124 0.22 -38.87 3.27
CA LEU A 124 -0.97 -38.45 4.00
C LEU A 124 -0.64 -37.30 4.96
N LEU A 125 0.47 -37.40 5.70
CA LEU A 125 0.93 -36.35 6.62
C LEU A 125 1.25 -35.05 5.86
N LEU A 126 1.98 -35.15 4.74
CA LEU A 126 2.30 -34.00 3.90
C LEU A 126 1.04 -33.37 3.28
N GLY A 127 0.12 -34.19 2.76
CA GLY A 127 -1.15 -33.69 2.21
C GLY A 127 -1.98 -32.94 3.25
N ALA A 128 -2.08 -33.48 4.48
CA ALA A 128 -2.79 -32.82 5.58
C ALA A 128 -2.08 -31.52 6.03
N PHE A 129 -0.75 -31.49 6.06
CA PHE A 129 0.01 -30.29 6.38
C PHE A 129 -0.19 -29.19 5.32
N LEU A 130 -0.04 -29.54 4.04
CA LEU A 130 -0.16 -28.59 2.92
C LEU A 130 -1.59 -28.07 2.76
N SER A 131 -2.60 -28.94 2.92
CA SER A 131 -4.01 -28.53 2.84
C SER A 131 -4.41 -27.58 3.97
N ALA A 132 -3.85 -27.75 5.17
CA ALA A 132 -4.06 -26.83 6.28
C ALA A 132 -3.37 -25.46 6.06
N TYR A 133 -2.28 -25.44 5.31
CA TYR A 133 -1.46 -24.25 5.04
C TYR A 133 -1.97 -23.43 3.84
N ALA A 134 -2.52 -24.09 2.82
CA ALA A 134 -2.97 -23.48 1.57
C ALA A 134 -3.98 -22.31 1.71
N PRO A 135 -5.09 -22.41 2.48
CA PRO A 135 -6.11 -21.35 2.49
C PRO A 135 -5.57 -20.03 3.07
N ASP A 136 -4.75 -20.10 4.12
CA ASP A 136 -4.20 -18.90 4.78
C ASP A 136 -3.10 -18.26 3.93
N LEU A 137 -2.31 -19.06 3.20
CA LEU A 137 -1.32 -18.54 2.24
C LEU A 137 -1.99 -17.81 1.08
N VAL A 138 -3.11 -18.35 0.56
CA VAL A 138 -3.89 -17.67 -0.48
C VAL A 138 -4.47 -16.36 0.06
N GLU A 139 -4.94 -16.33 1.31
CA GLU A 139 -5.47 -15.11 1.92
C GLU A 139 -4.37 -14.07 2.17
N SER A 140 -3.17 -14.47 2.63
CA SER A 140 -2.04 -13.56 2.82
C SER A 140 -1.59 -12.95 1.49
N ILE A 141 -1.43 -13.77 0.45
CA ILE A 141 -1.09 -13.32 -0.91
C ILE A 141 -2.17 -12.37 -1.44
N ARG A 142 -3.45 -12.65 -1.19
CA ARG A 142 -4.56 -11.76 -1.59
C ARG A 142 -4.49 -10.42 -0.87
N LYS A 143 -4.17 -10.41 0.43
CA LYS A 143 -3.96 -9.19 1.23
C LYS A 143 -2.79 -8.38 0.69
N GLU A 144 -1.65 -9.00 0.45
CA GLU A 144 -0.47 -8.35 -0.14
C GLU A 144 -0.79 -7.76 -1.52
N ARG A 145 -1.45 -8.51 -2.40
CA ARG A 145 -1.90 -8.00 -3.70
C ARG A 145 -2.80 -6.78 -3.55
N SER A 146 -3.75 -6.79 -2.62
CA SER A 146 -4.62 -5.63 -2.36
C SER A 146 -3.84 -4.42 -1.88
N TYR A 147 -2.81 -4.63 -1.06
CA TYR A 147 -1.92 -3.58 -0.58
C TYR A 147 -1.11 -2.97 -1.73
N PHE A 148 -0.50 -3.78 -2.59
CA PHE A 148 0.21 -3.31 -3.78
C PHE A 148 -0.67 -2.49 -4.72
N VAL A 149 -1.93 -2.91 -4.93
CA VAL A 149 -2.87 -2.14 -5.77
C VAL A 149 -3.19 -0.78 -5.14
N ARG A 150 -3.41 -0.71 -3.83
CA ARG A 150 -3.62 0.56 -3.12
C ARG A 150 -2.40 1.45 -3.21
N LEU A 151 -1.21 0.89 -3.01
CA LEU A 151 0.05 1.61 -3.09
C LEU A 151 0.27 2.20 -4.48
N ARG A 152 0.04 1.41 -5.55
CA ARG A 152 0.15 1.88 -6.93
C ARG A 152 -0.83 3.02 -7.25
N LYS A 153 -2.07 2.93 -6.75
CA LYS A 153 -3.05 4.03 -6.88
C LYS A 153 -2.61 5.29 -6.13
N GLY A 154 -2.08 5.13 -4.91
CA GLY A 154 -1.52 6.23 -4.13
C GLY A 154 -0.36 6.93 -4.83
N PHE A 155 0.59 6.16 -5.38
CA PHE A 155 1.69 6.71 -6.18
C PHE A 155 1.18 7.48 -7.40
N ALA A 156 0.23 6.92 -8.16
CA ALA A 156 -0.33 7.60 -9.32
C ALA A 156 -1.01 8.94 -8.94
N HIS A 157 -1.69 8.97 -7.79
CA HIS A 157 -2.28 10.19 -7.25
C HIS A 157 -1.22 11.23 -6.88
N LEU A 158 -0.20 10.83 -6.13
CA LEU A 158 0.91 11.70 -5.70
C LEU A 158 1.68 12.26 -6.90
N THR A 159 1.92 11.45 -7.94
CA THR A 159 2.56 11.93 -9.17
C THR A 159 1.71 12.99 -9.86
N LYS A 160 0.38 12.81 -9.89
CA LYS A 160 -0.53 13.80 -10.46
C LYS A 160 -0.52 15.10 -9.64
N GLU A 161 -0.59 15.01 -8.30
CA GLU A 161 -0.52 16.17 -7.42
C GLU A 161 0.81 16.92 -7.56
N LEU A 162 1.93 16.20 -7.66
CA LEU A 162 3.24 16.80 -7.90
C LEU A 162 3.25 17.58 -9.22
N SER A 163 2.70 16.99 -10.29
CA SER A 163 2.63 17.68 -11.59
C SER A 163 1.79 18.96 -11.52
N SER A 164 0.65 18.95 -10.80
CA SER A 164 -0.14 20.17 -10.60
C SER A 164 0.58 21.22 -9.75
N LEU A 165 1.31 20.80 -8.71
CA LEU A 165 2.10 21.71 -7.88
C LEU A 165 3.25 22.33 -8.66
N ASP A 166 3.91 21.57 -9.53
CA ASP A 166 4.95 22.09 -10.42
C ASP A 166 4.39 23.10 -11.43
N GLU A 167 3.20 22.85 -11.98
CA GLU A 167 2.49 23.81 -12.84
C GLU A 167 2.13 25.10 -12.07
N GLU A 168 1.59 24.99 -10.86
CA GLU A 168 1.29 26.13 -10.00
C GLU A 168 2.54 26.93 -9.63
N ARG A 169 3.64 26.24 -9.30
CA ARG A 169 4.93 26.87 -8.98
C ARG A 169 5.48 27.66 -10.17
N ARG A 170 5.39 27.09 -11.38
CA ARG A 170 5.78 27.80 -12.61
C ARG A 170 4.92 29.04 -12.83
N ARG A 171 3.59 28.93 -12.66
CA ARG A 171 2.66 30.08 -12.77
C ARG A 171 2.96 31.18 -11.77
N ARG A 172 3.28 30.84 -10.51
CA ARG A 172 3.66 31.82 -9.49
C ARG A 172 4.96 32.52 -9.85
N LYS A 173 5.99 31.77 -10.26
CA LYS A 173 7.27 32.34 -10.67
C LYS A 173 7.11 33.33 -11.83
N THR A 174 6.33 32.98 -12.85
CA THR A 174 6.06 33.89 -13.98
C THR A 174 5.33 35.17 -13.54
N LEU A 175 4.41 35.08 -12.57
CA LEU A 175 3.76 36.26 -12.00
C LEU A 175 4.74 37.13 -11.21
N GLU A 176 5.60 36.53 -10.40
CA GLU A 176 6.68 37.23 -9.68
C GLU A 176 7.60 37.95 -10.66
N ASP A 177 8.04 37.28 -11.72
CA ASP A 177 8.87 37.87 -12.78
C ASP A 177 8.16 39.08 -13.44
N LEU A 178 6.86 38.98 -13.74
CA LEU A 178 6.06 40.09 -14.28
C LEU A 178 5.93 41.27 -13.30
N PHE A 179 5.75 41.02 -12.01
CA PHE A 179 5.72 42.05 -10.97
C PHE A 179 7.08 42.70 -10.77
N GLU A 180 8.16 41.93 -10.86
CA GLU A 180 9.52 42.46 -10.80
C GLU A 180 9.82 43.38 -11.99
N LEU A 181 9.39 43.01 -13.20
CA LEU A 181 9.46 43.87 -14.37
C LEU A 181 8.62 45.15 -14.19
N PHE A 182 7.43 45.05 -13.60
CA PHE A 182 6.58 46.20 -13.29
C PHE A 182 7.20 47.15 -12.27
N THR A 183 7.83 46.63 -11.22
CA THR A 183 8.41 47.44 -10.13
C THR A 183 9.74 48.07 -10.49
N LYS A 184 10.53 47.45 -11.38
CA LYS A 184 11.81 47.99 -11.86
C LYS A 184 11.68 48.96 -13.03
N SER A 185 10.49 49.10 -13.62
CA SER A 185 10.29 50.01 -14.75
C SER A 185 9.98 51.42 -14.25
N ASP A 186 10.75 52.40 -14.74
CA ASP A 186 10.59 53.81 -14.36
C ASP A 186 9.35 54.47 -15.03
N GLY A 187 8.68 53.76 -15.94
CA GLY A 187 7.43 54.19 -16.58
C GLY A 187 6.83 53.17 -17.56
N VAL A 188 5.68 53.52 -18.13
CA VAL A 188 4.86 52.66 -19.01
C VAL A 188 5.65 52.16 -20.23
N GLY A 189 6.46 53.02 -20.83
CA GLY A 189 7.26 52.69 -22.02
C GLY A 189 8.31 51.61 -21.74
N ASP A 190 9.00 51.70 -20.60
CA ASP A 190 10.04 50.75 -20.20
C ASP A 190 9.45 49.41 -19.79
N TYR A 191 8.29 49.43 -19.14
CA TYR A 191 7.53 48.20 -18.85
C TYR A 191 7.12 47.50 -20.15
N ILE A 192 6.54 48.23 -21.11
CA ILE A 192 6.13 47.67 -22.41
C ILE A 192 7.34 47.10 -23.17
N ARG A 193 8.48 47.80 -23.17
CA ARG A 193 9.72 47.30 -23.79
C ARG A 193 10.20 46.01 -23.12
N SER A 194 10.20 45.97 -21.79
CA SER A 194 10.61 44.79 -21.02
C SER A 194 9.70 43.57 -21.26
N VAL A 195 8.38 43.79 -21.37
CA VAL A 195 7.40 42.76 -21.74
C VAL A 195 7.64 42.27 -23.17
N LYS A 196 7.92 43.18 -24.11
CA LYS A 196 8.24 42.82 -25.51
C LYS A 196 9.47 41.90 -25.59
N GLU A 197 10.53 42.24 -24.87
CA GLU A 197 11.78 41.46 -24.86
C GLU A 197 11.60 40.10 -24.18
N THR A 198 10.97 40.08 -23.01
CA THR A 198 10.75 38.85 -22.21
C THR A 198 9.95 37.80 -22.97
N PHE A 199 8.92 38.21 -23.71
CA PHE A 199 8.09 37.30 -24.50
C PHE A 199 8.47 37.24 -25.98
N SER A 200 9.56 37.92 -26.39
CA SER A 200 10.05 37.97 -27.76
C SER A 200 8.93 38.27 -28.77
N LEU A 201 8.22 39.38 -28.55
CA LEU A 201 7.10 39.84 -29.37
C LEU A 201 7.58 40.71 -30.53
N LYS A 202 6.78 40.78 -31.60
CA LYS A 202 7.05 41.66 -32.75
C LYS A 202 6.90 43.13 -32.37
N GLY A 203 5.89 43.45 -31.57
CA GLY A 203 5.61 44.80 -31.07
C GLY A 203 4.39 44.82 -30.17
N ILE A 204 4.20 45.94 -29.46
CA ILE A 204 3.06 46.16 -28.56
C ILE A 204 2.51 47.55 -28.84
N ARG A 205 1.20 47.66 -29.02
CA ARG A 205 0.53 48.94 -29.26
C ARG A 205 -0.63 49.14 -28.29
N VAL A 206 -0.67 50.31 -27.64
CA VAL A 206 -1.81 50.71 -26.81
C VAL A 206 -2.69 51.65 -27.62
N VAL A 207 -3.95 51.30 -27.81
CA VAL A 207 -4.91 52.07 -28.60
C VAL A 207 -6.06 52.55 -27.72
N ARG A 208 -6.52 53.78 -27.93
CA ARG A 208 -7.75 54.31 -27.32
C ARG A 208 -8.94 53.76 -28.09
N GLY A 209 -9.81 53.01 -27.40
CA GLY A 209 -10.93 52.28 -28.00
C GLY A 209 -11.22 51.01 -27.21
N ARG A 210 -12.50 50.62 -27.15
CA ARG A 210 -12.97 49.47 -26.37
C ARG A 210 -13.31 48.32 -27.30
N THR A 211 -12.50 47.27 -27.33
CA THR A 211 -12.99 45.95 -27.73
C THR A 211 -13.70 45.32 -26.54
N PRO A 212 -14.91 44.74 -26.73
CA PRO A 212 -15.69 44.19 -25.61
C PRO A 212 -15.09 42.90 -25.04
N SER A 213 -14.20 42.23 -25.78
CA SER A 213 -13.59 40.96 -25.39
C SER A 213 -12.12 40.84 -25.81
N VAL A 214 -11.43 39.89 -25.19
CA VAL A 214 -10.13 39.40 -25.64
C VAL A 214 -10.29 38.80 -27.04
N GLU A 215 -9.55 39.32 -28.02
CA GLU A 215 -9.67 38.91 -29.43
C GLU A 215 -8.35 38.43 -29.98
N VAL A 216 -8.39 37.30 -30.69
CA VAL A 216 -7.26 36.73 -31.42
C VAL A 216 -7.49 36.99 -32.90
N ASP A 217 -6.66 37.83 -33.51
CA ASP A 217 -6.69 38.08 -34.95
C ASP A 217 -5.57 37.29 -35.64
N THR A 218 -5.97 36.20 -36.29
CA THR A 218 -5.08 35.33 -37.04
C THR A 218 -4.56 35.94 -38.35
N ALA A 219 -5.26 36.92 -38.92
CA ALA A 219 -4.85 37.57 -40.16
C ALA A 219 -3.70 38.57 -39.93
N ASN A 220 -3.79 39.34 -38.85
CA ASN A 220 -2.77 40.33 -38.48
C ASN A 220 -1.73 39.82 -37.46
N LEU A 221 -1.80 38.53 -37.12
CA LEU A 221 -0.98 37.89 -36.09
C LEU A 221 -0.97 38.66 -34.76
N SER A 222 -2.15 39.08 -34.30
CA SER A 222 -2.28 39.96 -33.15
C SER A 222 -3.23 39.42 -32.08
N PHE A 223 -2.95 39.78 -30.83
CA PHE A 223 -3.75 39.45 -29.67
C PHE A 223 -4.13 40.74 -28.93
N SER A 224 -5.43 41.01 -28.85
CA SER A 224 -5.99 42.24 -28.30
C SER A 224 -6.60 41.98 -26.94
N VAL A 225 -6.17 42.75 -25.93
CA VAL A 225 -6.64 42.65 -24.55
C VAL A 225 -7.20 44.00 -24.11
N PRO A 226 -8.46 44.07 -23.67
CA PRO A 226 -9.01 45.31 -23.11
C PRO A 226 -8.40 45.61 -21.74
N VAL A 227 -8.01 46.87 -21.52
CA VAL A 227 -7.34 47.37 -20.31
C VAL A 227 -8.09 48.62 -19.84
N GLY A 228 -8.92 48.47 -18.81
CA GLY A 228 -9.78 49.53 -18.29
C GLY A 228 -10.98 49.81 -19.20
N ASP A 229 -11.62 50.97 -19.02
CA ASP A 229 -12.84 51.32 -19.75
C ASP A 229 -12.60 51.92 -21.14
N GLN A 230 -11.37 52.35 -21.46
CA GLN A 230 -11.08 53.16 -22.65
C GLN A 230 -9.83 52.75 -23.45
N HIS A 231 -9.07 51.75 -23.00
CA HIS A 231 -7.83 51.34 -23.68
C HIS A 231 -7.84 49.86 -24.06
N THR A 232 -7.20 49.54 -25.18
CA THR A 232 -6.96 48.18 -25.65
C THR A 232 -5.48 48.04 -25.97
N VAL A 233 -4.86 46.98 -25.45
CA VAL A 233 -3.45 46.64 -25.71
C VAL A 233 -3.40 45.54 -26.75
N ILE A 234 -2.69 45.80 -27.85
CA ILE A 234 -2.54 44.90 -28.98
C ILE A 234 -1.10 44.39 -28.98
N PHE A 235 -0.94 43.09 -28.82
CA PHE A 235 0.34 42.40 -28.92
C PHE A 235 0.49 41.80 -30.31
N TYR A 236 1.58 42.12 -31.00
CA TYR A 236 1.92 41.54 -32.31
C TYR A 236 2.89 40.39 -32.12
N MET A 237 2.55 39.23 -32.68
CA MET A 237 3.34 38.01 -32.58
C MET A 237 4.35 37.89 -33.73
N ASN A 238 5.43 37.16 -33.49
CA ASN A 238 6.42 36.84 -34.51
C ASN A 238 6.03 35.61 -35.35
N HIS A 239 5.26 34.68 -34.78
CA HIS A 239 4.88 33.43 -35.44
C HIS A 239 3.43 33.02 -35.13
N PRO A 240 2.64 32.50 -36.09
CA PRO A 240 1.26 32.06 -35.86
C PRO A 240 1.10 30.99 -34.77
N ALA A 241 2.13 30.19 -34.52
CA ALA A 241 2.11 29.21 -33.42
C ALA A 241 1.95 29.86 -32.04
N GLN A 242 2.43 31.09 -31.85
CA GLN A 242 2.32 31.84 -30.59
C GLN A 242 0.86 32.19 -30.25
N LEU A 243 0.00 32.37 -31.26
CA LEU A 243 -1.43 32.61 -31.08
C LEU A 243 -2.21 31.37 -30.66
N ARG A 244 -1.58 30.19 -30.69
CA ARG A 244 -2.16 28.92 -30.20
C ARG A 244 -1.61 28.52 -28.83
N ASP A 245 -0.57 29.20 -28.36
CA ASP A 245 0.04 28.94 -27.07
C ASP A 245 -0.77 29.62 -25.95
N ARG A 246 -1.60 28.81 -25.26
CA ARG A 246 -2.44 29.29 -24.15
C ARG A 246 -1.61 29.88 -23.01
N TRP A 247 -0.43 29.34 -22.72
CA TRP A 247 0.42 29.84 -21.64
C TRP A 247 0.91 31.26 -21.95
N LEU A 248 1.33 31.50 -23.20
CA LEU A 248 1.74 32.83 -23.66
C LEU A 248 0.57 33.81 -23.60
N LEU A 249 -0.58 33.45 -24.16
CA LEU A 249 -1.76 34.35 -24.21
C LEU A 249 -2.25 34.74 -22.81
N GLU A 250 -2.33 33.79 -21.87
CA GLU A 250 -2.73 34.08 -20.48
C GLU A 250 -1.74 35.03 -19.78
N ASN A 251 -0.44 34.88 -20.03
CA ASN A 251 0.57 35.75 -19.44
C ASN A 251 0.59 37.15 -20.07
N LEU A 252 0.36 37.27 -21.37
CA LEU A 252 0.20 38.56 -22.04
C LEU A 252 -1.07 39.28 -21.59
N GLU A 253 -2.15 38.55 -21.37
CA GLU A 253 -3.37 39.10 -20.79
C GLU A 253 -3.11 39.65 -19.38
N ARG A 254 -2.37 38.91 -18.53
CA ARG A 254 -1.96 39.38 -17.20
C ARG A 254 -1.05 40.61 -17.28
N ALA A 255 -0.06 40.59 -18.17
CA ALA A 255 0.85 41.71 -18.40
C ALA A 255 0.09 42.98 -18.85
N ALA A 256 -0.90 42.82 -19.74
CA ALA A 256 -1.80 43.91 -20.15
C ALA A 256 -2.67 44.40 -18.99
N ARG A 257 -3.23 43.52 -18.17
CA ARG A 257 -4.02 43.93 -17.01
C ARG A 257 -3.20 44.68 -15.96
N LEU A 258 -1.91 44.38 -15.80
CA LEU A 258 -1.01 45.15 -14.93
C LEU A 258 -0.80 46.60 -15.41
N LEU A 259 -0.92 46.87 -16.72
CA LEU A 259 -0.92 48.24 -17.24
C LEU A 259 -2.09 49.08 -16.72
N ASN A 260 -3.16 48.48 -16.18
CA ASN A 260 -4.23 49.23 -15.52
C ASN A 260 -3.70 50.08 -14.36
N LEU A 261 -2.64 49.65 -13.69
CA LEU A 261 -2.05 50.36 -12.56
C LEU A 261 -1.29 51.62 -12.98
N TYR A 262 -0.92 51.71 -14.27
CA TYR A 262 -0.26 52.87 -14.88
C TYR A 262 -1.25 53.87 -15.52
N ILE A 263 -2.57 53.64 -15.44
CA ILE A 263 -3.59 54.44 -16.15
C ILE A 263 -3.59 55.93 -15.76
N LYS A 264 -3.02 56.31 -14.60
CA LYS A 264 -2.85 57.73 -14.28
C LYS A 264 -1.92 58.47 -15.26
N ASP A 265 -0.96 57.79 -15.87
CA ASP A 265 0.03 58.40 -16.78
C ASP A 265 -0.33 58.27 -18.28
N ILE A 266 -1.30 57.41 -18.63
CA ILE A 266 -1.72 57.17 -20.04
C ILE A 266 -2.65 58.30 -20.57
N HIS A 267 -3.13 59.19 -19.70
CA HIS A 267 -3.98 60.31 -20.08
C HIS A 267 -3.26 61.35 -20.96
N GLU A 268 -1.93 61.49 -20.89
CA GLU A 268 -1.20 62.56 -21.57
C GLU A 268 -0.44 62.17 -22.85
N GLY A 269 -0.35 60.90 -23.23
CA GLY A 269 0.41 60.50 -24.42
C GLY A 269 -0.19 59.33 -25.18
N ILE A 270 -0.46 59.52 -26.47
CA ILE A 270 -0.52 58.39 -27.40
C ILE A 270 0.91 57.85 -27.49
N VAL A 271 1.25 56.87 -26.66
CA VAL A 271 2.54 56.20 -26.73
C VAL A 271 2.52 55.24 -27.91
N HIS A 272 2.75 55.80 -29.09
CA HIS A 272 3.14 55.06 -30.28
C HIS A 272 4.62 54.65 -30.14
N LEU A 273 4.89 53.66 -29.28
CA LEU A 273 6.18 52.97 -29.33
C LEU A 273 6.10 51.94 -30.46
N ALA A 274 6.30 52.41 -31.69
CA ALA A 274 6.82 51.56 -32.75
C ALA A 274 8.30 51.30 -32.43
N VAL A 275 8.54 50.34 -31.54
CA VAL A 275 9.84 49.69 -31.39
C VAL A 275 9.61 48.22 -31.61
#